data_AF-A0A6G4HRS9-F1
#
_entry.id   AF-A0A6G4HRS9-F1
#
_cell.length_a   1.000
_cell.length_b   1.000
_cell.length_c   1.000
_cell.angle_alpha   90.00
_cell.angle_beta   90.00
_cell.angle_gamma   90.00
#
_symmetry.space_group_name_H-M   'P 1'
#
loop_
_entity.id
_entity.type
_entity.pdbx_description
1 polymer ?
#
loop_
_entity_poly.entity_id
_entity_poly.type
_entity_poly.pdbx_seq_one_letter_code
_entity_poly.pdbx_strand_id
1 'polypeptide(L)'
;MIHKDREIQESLKIDCKNCFGFCCTALYFSKSDGFPNDKEAGKPCTNLDEEFKCKVHKELRKKGLKGCTAYDCFGAGQKVAKVTYQGESWKDNPEISQQMFDVFLVMRQIHEMLWYLSEALRMQDDLNIQYKINNMITEIVKISNLDAVSLIKLDLVVYRSKVNALLLETSKFIRNKYKKGKSSNINHKKLIAGRLNLIGVDLKNKRLVGENLSGALLIAADLKGRDLSGVDFLGADLRDTDLRGADLSTSIYLTQLQLNSSKGDINTQLPISLSRPEHWCD
;
A
#
# COMPACT_ATOMS: atom_id res chain seq x y z
N MET A 1 -13.16 -15.73 14.11
CA MET A 1 -11.94 -15.00 13.70
C MET A 1 -11.93 -14.64 12.21
N ILE A 2 -12.19 -15.58 11.30
CA ILE A 2 -12.19 -15.34 9.83
C ILE A 2 -13.15 -14.22 9.38
N HIS A 3 -14.32 -14.09 10.01
CA HIS A 3 -15.29 -13.03 9.68
C HIS A 3 -14.77 -11.61 9.98
N LYS A 4 -14.04 -11.43 11.09
CA LYS A 4 -13.54 -10.12 11.52
C LYS A 4 -12.40 -9.62 10.64
N ASP A 5 -11.60 -10.53 10.06
CA ASP A 5 -10.53 -10.18 9.13
C ASP A 5 -11.07 -9.70 7.78
N ARG A 6 -12.08 -10.39 7.24
CA ARG A 6 -12.78 -9.92 6.02
C ARG A 6 -13.42 -8.55 6.21
N GLU A 7 -14.05 -8.29 7.35
CA GLU A 7 -14.63 -6.98 7.65
C GLU A 7 -13.58 -5.86 7.69
N ILE A 8 -12.43 -6.11 8.33
CA ILE A 8 -11.33 -5.14 8.35
C ILE A 8 -10.83 -4.90 6.93
N GLN A 9 -10.53 -5.95 6.18
CA GLN A 9 -9.99 -5.81 4.83
C GLN A 9 -10.94 -5.07 3.88
N GLU A 10 -12.24 -5.34 3.93
CA GLU A 10 -13.23 -4.59 3.14
C GLU A 10 -13.29 -3.13 3.55
N SER A 11 -13.17 -2.81 4.85
CA SER A 11 -13.14 -1.42 5.33
C SER A 11 -11.92 -0.61 4.87
N LEU A 12 -10.83 -1.31 4.51
CA LEU A 12 -9.59 -0.71 4.01
C LEU A 12 -9.60 -0.49 2.49
N LYS A 13 -10.58 -1.03 1.76
CA LYS A 13 -10.70 -0.73 0.32
C LYS A 13 -11.11 0.73 0.13
N ILE A 14 -10.54 1.37 -0.89
CA ILE A 14 -10.83 2.79 -1.17
C ILE A 14 -12.30 2.96 -1.53
N ASP A 15 -12.98 3.87 -0.84
CA ASP A 15 -14.29 4.38 -1.24
C ASP A 15 -14.28 5.90 -1.28
N CYS A 16 -13.85 6.45 -2.42
CA CYS A 16 -13.80 7.88 -2.63
C CYS A 16 -15.17 8.57 -2.52
N LYS A 17 -16.30 7.86 -2.69
CA LYS A 17 -17.64 8.45 -2.58
C LYS A 17 -17.98 8.86 -1.15
N ASN A 18 -17.33 8.24 -0.18
CA ASN A 18 -17.50 8.51 1.25
C ASN A 18 -16.38 9.38 1.82
N CYS A 19 -15.52 9.98 0.98
CA CYS A 19 -14.37 10.80 1.35
C CYS A 19 -14.58 12.27 0.95
N PHE A 20 -13.84 13.19 1.56
CA PHE A 20 -13.80 14.62 1.20
C PHE A 20 -12.61 14.97 0.31
N GLY A 21 -12.21 14.06 -0.58
CA GLY A 21 -11.13 14.34 -1.54
C GLY A 21 -9.76 14.57 -0.90
N PHE A 22 -9.50 14.02 0.29
CA PHE A 22 -8.28 14.30 1.06
C PHE A 22 -6.98 14.06 0.28
N CYS A 23 -6.87 12.97 -0.49
CA CYS A 23 -5.68 12.72 -1.30
C CYS A 23 -5.46 13.79 -2.38
N CYS A 24 -6.53 14.43 -2.87
CA CYS A 24 -6.50 15.49 -3.88
C CYS A 24 -6.20 16.87 -3.30
N THR A 25 -6.32 17.04 -1.98
CA THR A 25 -6.20 18.33 -1.29
C THR A 25 -5.03 18.35 -0.31
N ALA A 26 -5.03 17.43 0.68
CA ALA A 26 -4.08 17.40 1.78
C ALA A 26 -2.62 17.14 1.34
N LEU A 27 -2.42 16.41 0.24
CA LEU A 27 -1.09 15.99 -0.19
C LEU A 27 -0.41 17.04 -1.06
N TYR A 28 0.91 17.15 -0.92
CA TYR A 28 1.75 17.76 -1.94
C TYR A 28 1.82 16.86 -3.17
N PHE A 29 1.74 17.45 -4.36
CA PHE A 29 2.04 16.76 -5.61
C PHE A 29 3.28 17.34 -6.23
N SER A 30 4.22 16.48 -6.63
CA SER A 30 5.38 16.87 -7.41
C SER A 30 5.22 16.42 -8.85
N LYS A 31 5.63 17.27 -9.79
CA LYS A 31 5.78 16.88 -11.19
C LYS A 31 6.73 15.70 -11.35
N SER A 32 7.77 15.61 -10.51
CA SER A 32 8.72 14.48 -10.49
C SER A 32 8.07 13.13 -10.14
N ASP A 33 6.95 13.16 -9.42
CA ASP A 33 6.28 11.96 -8.90
C ASP A 33 5.16 11.49 -9.84
N GLY A 34 5.16 12.00 -11.08
CA GLY A 34 4.20 11.61 -12.12
C GLY A 34 2.88 12.39 -12.07
N PHE A 35 2.92 13.64 -11.56
CA PHE A 35 1.84 14.62 -11.70
C PHE A 35 2.15 15.62 -12.83
N PRO A 36 1.15 16.25 -13.47
CA PRO A 36 1.39 17.22 -14.55
C PRO A 36 2.11 18.49 -14.07
N ASN A 37 1.78 18.94 -12.86
CA ASN A 37 2.29 20.16 -12.24
C ASN A 37 2.47 19.94 -10.73
N ASP A 38 3.30 20.78 -10.12
CA ASP A 38 3.40 20.84 -8.67
C ASP A 38 2.10 21.39 -8.05
N LYS A 39 1.74 20.88 -6.88
CA LYS A 39 0.59 21.35 -6.09
C LYS A 39 0.97 21.38 -4.62
N GLU A 40 0.84 22.53 -4.00
CA GLU A 40 1.02 22.66 -2.55
C GLU A 40 0.03 21.77 -1.77
N ALA A 41 0.46 21.30 -0.60
CA ALA A 41 -0.43 20.65 0.36
C ALA A 41 -1.54 21.61 0.81
N GLY A 42 -2.75 21.08 1.07
CA GLY A 42 -3.91 21.86 1.48
C GLY A 42 -4.65 22.60 0.35
N LYS A 43 -4.02 22.80 -0.81
CA LYS A 43 -4.71 23.36 -2.00
C LYS A 43 -5.45 22.25 -2.77
N PRO A 44 -6.75 22.40 -3.08
CA PRO A 44 -7.49 21.41 -3.86
C PRO A 44 -6.90 21.22 -5.27
N CYS A 45 -6.87 19.98 -5.75
CA CYS A 45 -6.55 19.67 -7.15
C CYS A 45 -7.56 20.34 -8.09
N THR A 46 -7.10 20.83 -9.24
CA THR A 46 -7.95 21.46 -10.27
C THR A 46 -9.04 20.53 -10.85
N ASN A 47 -8.83 19.22 -10.73
CA ASN A 47 -9.77 18.20 -11.15
C ASN A 47 -10.79 17.80 -10.07
N LEU A 48 -10.63 18.27 -8.83
CA LEU A 48 -11.60 18.04 -7.76
C LEU A 48 -12.82 18.95 -7.98
N ASP A 49 -14.02 18.39 -7.92
CA ASP A 49 -15.27 19.16 -8.02
C ASP A 49 -15.84 19.57 -6.65
N GLU A 50 -17.03 20.16 -6.67
CA GLU A 50 -17.68 20.64 -5.46
C GLU A 50 -18.09 19.51 -4.50
N GLU A 51 -18.38 18.33 -5.05
CA GLU A 51 -18.76 17.11 -4.32
C GLU A 51 -17.55 16.22 -3.95
N PHE A 52 -16.34 16.76 -4.01
CA PHE A 52 -15.09 16.04 -3.72
C PHE A 52 -14.77 14.86 -4.65
N LYS A 53 -15.37 14.81 -5.84
CA LYS A 53 -15.09 13.80 -6.86
C LYS A 53 -14.04 14.31 -7.83
N CYS A 54 -13.22 13.39 -8.35
CA CYS A 54 -12.28 13.71 -9.41
C CYS A 54 -13.01 13.66 -10.77
N LYS A 55 -13.17 14.83 -11.41
CA LYS A 55 -13.85 14.99 -12.71
C LYS A 55 -13.29 14.11 -13.83
N VAL A 56 -12.02 13.72 -13.69
CA VAL A 56 -11.28 12.95 -14.71
C VAL A 56 -10.83 11.58 -14.19
N HIS A 57 -11.46 11.04 -13.15
CA HIS A 57 -11.02 9.79 -12.50
C HIS A 57 -10.87 8.62 -13.48
N LYS A 58 -11.79 8.47 -14.44
CA LYS A 58 -11.76 7.43 -15.48
C LYS A 58 -10.71 7.66 -16.57
N GLU A 59 -10.09 8.84 -16.59
CA GLU A 59 -9.14 9.28 -17.61
C GLU A 59 -7.75 9.61 -17.04
N LEU A 60 -7.51 9.35 -15.74
CA LEU A 60 -6.26 9.74 -15.06
C LEU A 60 -5.02 9.30 -15.83
N ARG A 61 -4.99 8.04 -16.30
CA ARG A 61 -3.86 7.52 -17.09
C ARG A 61 -3.73 8.21 -18.44
N LYS A 62 -4.84 8.44 -19.16
CA LYS A 62 -4.85 9.15 -20.47
C LYS A 62 -4.35 10.59 -20.34
N LYS A 63 -4.61 11.23 -19.19
CA LYS A 63 -4.17 12.58 -18.86
C LYS A 63 -2.80 12.64 -18.19
N GLY A 64 -2.07 11.53 -18.13
CA GLY A 64 -0.71 11.47 -17.57
C GLY A 64 -0.63 11.63 -16.05
N LEU A 65 -1.74 11.47 -15.31
CA LEU A 65 -1.81 11.56 -13.84
C LEU A 65 -1.38 10.24 -13.19
N LYS A 66 -0.16 9.78 -13.51
CA LYS A 66 0.39 8.49 -13.04
C LYS A 66 0.45 8.41 -11.51
N GLY A 67 0.82 9.52 -10.85
CA GLY A 67 0.82 9.61 -9.38
C GLY A 67 -0.54 9.31 -8.77
N CYS A 68 -1.62 9.87 -9.33
CA CYS A 68 -3.00 9.58 -8.90
C CYS A 68 -3.38 8.12 -9.12
N THR A 69 -3.01 7.53 -10.27
CA THR A 69 -3.35 6.13 -10.56
C THR A 69 -2.63 5.13 -9.66
N ALA A 70 -1.42 5.47 -9.21
CA ALA A 70 -0.65 4.62 -8.32
C ALA A 70 -1.05 4.82 -6.85
N TYR A 71 -1.61 5.96 -6.47
CA TYR A 71 -1.88 6.27 -5.07
C TYR A 71 -2.96 5.37 -4.44
N ASP A 72 -2.72 4.92 -3.20
CA ASP A 72 -3.69 4.22 -2.37
C ASP A 72 -3.69 4.83 -0.95
N CYS A 73 -4.88 5.14 -0.42
CA CYS A 73 -5.05 5.65 0.93
C CYS A 73 -5.40 4.58 1.97
N PHE A 74 -5.53 3.31 1.55
CA PHE A 74 -5.98 2.18 2.37
C PHE A 74 -7.31 2.46 3.08
N GLY A 75 -8.20 3.21 2.42
CA GLY A 75 -9.49 3.57 2.96
C GLY A 75 -9.48 4.62 4.08
N ALA A 76 -8.33 5.25 4.34
CA ALA A 76 -8.22 6.27 5.39
C ALA A 76 -9.11 7.49 5.12
N GLY A 77 -9.30 7.85 3.86
CA GLY A 77 -10.11 9.01 3.49
C GLY A 77 -11.56 8.90 3.96
N GLN A 78 -12.21 7.76 3.69
CA GLN A 78 -13.58 7.55 4.18
C GLN A 78 -13.65 7.38 5.70
N LYS A 79 -12.61 6.81 6.33
CA LYS A 79 -12.55 6.70 7.79
C LYS A 79 -12.55 8.08 8.44
N VAL A 80 -11.71 8.98 7.96
CA VAL A 80 -11.62 10.35 8.48
C VAL A 80 -12.92 11.11 8.24
N ALA A 81 -13.46 11.04 7.02
CA ALA A 81 -14.67 11.74 6.66
C ALA A 81 -15.90 11.28 7.46
N LYS A 82 -16.13 9.98 7.56
CA LYS A 82 -17.38 9.43 8.13
C LYS A 82 -17.30 9.12 9.62
N VAL A 83 -16.13 8.74 10.12
CA VAL A 83 -15.97 8.32 11.53
C VAL A 83 -15.35 9.43 12.36
N THR A 84 -14.22 9.98 11.95
CA THR A 84 -13.51 10.98 12.76
C THR A 84 -14.23 12.32 12.80
N TYR A 85 -14.73 12.80 11.66
CA TYR A 85 -15.44 14.08 11.54
C TYR A 85 -16.95 13.94 11.28
N GLN A 86 -17.49 12.72 11.43
CA GLN A 86 -18.94 12.46 11.43
C GLN A 86 -19.73 13.03 10.23
N GLY A 87 -19.08 13.19 9.07
CA GLY A 87 -19.71 13.71 7.86
C GLY A 87 -19.50 15.21 7.63
N GLU A 88 -18.81 15.93 8.50
CA GLU A 88 -18.47 17.34 8.32
C GLU A 88 -17.20 17.52 7.47
N SER A 89 -17.30 18.31 6.41
CA SER A 89 -16.19 18.47 5.45
C SER A 89 -15.29 19.67 5.78
N TRP A 90 -14.08 19.67 5.20
CA TRP A 90 -13.14 20.79 5.31
C TRP A 90 -13.60 22.05 4.55
N LYS A 91 -14.60 21.93 3.66
CA LYS A 91 -15.24 23.09 3.01
C LYS A 91 -16.28 23.73 3.92
N ASP A 92 -17.01 22.92 4.68
CA ASP A 92 -18.01 23.39 5.64
C ASP A 92 -17.36 24.04 6.86
N ASN A 93 -16.18 23.54 7.25
CA ASN A 93 -15.41 24.01 8.41
C ASN A 93 -13.96 24.40 8.02
N PRO A 94 -13.78 25.51 7.28
CA PRO A 94 -12.47 25.90 6.77
C PRO A 94 -11.42 26.17 7.86
N GLU A 95 -11.84 26.58 9.06
CA GLU A 95 -10.98 26.88 10.21
C GLU A 95 -10.28 25.66 10.81
N ILE A 96 -10.82 24.44 10.61
CA ILE A 96 -10.20 23.18 11.03
C ILE A 96 -9.70 22.32 9.86
N SER A 97 -9.74 22.85 8.63
CA SER A 97 -9.33 22.12 7.42
C SER A 97 -7.93 21.52 7.52
N GLN A 98 -6.96 22.27 8.05
CA GLN A 98 -5.59 21.78 8.25
C GLN A 98 -5.54 20.60 9.23
N GLN A 99 -6.31 20.65 10.32
CA GLN A 99 -6.41 19.54 11.27
C GLN A 99 -6.98 18.29 10.59
N MET A 100 -7.98 18.43 9.73
CA MET A 100 -8.53 17.32 8.96
C MET A 100 -7.47 16.69 8.04
N PHE A 101 -6.63 17.51 7.39
CA PHE A 101 -5.54 17.06 6.53
C PHE A 101 -4.46 16.31 7.33
N ASP A 102 -4.08 16.82 8.49
CA ASP A 102 -3.10 16.17 9.36
C ASP A 102 -3.62 14.83 9.91
N VAL A 103 -4.90 14.78 10.32
CA VAL A 103 -5.58 13.54 10.71
C VAL A 103 -5.59 12.54 9.57
N PHE A 104 -5.86 12.96 8.33
CA PHE A 104 -5.81 12.07 7.16
C PHE A 104 -4.43 11.46 6.96
N LEU A 105 -3.36 12.24 7.10
CA LEU A 105 -1.99 11.74 6.98
C LEU A 105 -1.65 10.69 8.05
N VAL A 106 -2.10 10.90 9.28
CA VAL A 106 -1.98 9.91 10.37
C VAL A 106 -2.80 8.66 10.08
N MET A 107 -4.07 8.83 9.71
CA MET A 107 -4.98 7.71 9.47
C MET A 107 -4.52 6.82 8.30
N ARG A 108 -3.92 7.41 7.27
CA ARG A 108 -3.32 6.64 6.15
C ARG A 108 -2.25 5.67 6.65
N GLN A 109 -1.40 6.10 7.58
CA GLN A 109 -0.34 5.27 8.14
C GLN A 109 -0.91 4.16 9.05
N ILE A 110 -1.96 4.47 9.82
CA ILE A 110 -2.68 3.50 10.65
C ILE A 110 -3.32 2.42 9.77
N HIS A 111 -4.01 2.82 8.71
CA HIS A 111 -4.68 1.91 7.78
C HIS A 111 -3.70 1.07 6.96
N GLU A 112 -2.56 1.64 6.57
CA GLU A 112 -1.46 0.89 5.93
C GLU A 112 -0.91 -0.20 6.87
N MET A 113 -0.75 0.08 8.16
CA MET A 113 -0.38 -0.95 9.15
C MET A 113 -1.44 -2.05 9.27
N LEU A 114 -2.74 -1.69 9.31
CA LEU A 114 -3.83 -2.67 9.34
C LEU A 114 -3.83 -3.55 8.09
N TRP A 115 -3.58 -2.97 6.91
CA TRP A 115 -3.50 -3.72 5.65
C TRP A 115 -2.45 -4.84 5.74
N TYR A 116 -1.22 -4.51 6.13
CA TYR A 116 -0.15 -5.50 6.24
C TYR A 116 -0.40 -6.52 7.36
N LEU A 117 -0.95 -6.09 8.50
CA LEU A 117 -1.27 -7.02 9.60
C LEU A 117 -2.38 -7.99 9.23
N SER A 118 -3.43 -7.56 8.53
CA SER A 118 -4.49 -8.43 8.04
C SER A 118 -3.94 -9.49 7.08
N GLU A 119 -3.07 -9.09 6.14
CA GLU A 119 -2.40 -10.06 5.28
C GLU A 119 -1.50 -11.02 6.07
N ALA A 120 -0.70 -10.50 7.01
CA ALA A 120 0.16 -11.30 7.86
C ALA A 120 -0.63 -12.35 8.63
N LEU A 121 -1.80 -11.98 9.18
CA LEU A 121 -2.68 -12.88 9.89
C LEU A 121 -3.21 -14.00 8.98
N ARG A 122 -3.67 -13.67 7.78
CA ARG A 122 -4.23 -14.61 6.80
C ARG A 122 -3.20 -15.62 6.30
N MET A 123 -1.93 -15.23 6.21
CA MET A 123 -0.84 -16.06 5.69
C MET A 123 -0.09 -16.85 6.76
N GLN A 124 -0.44 -16.67 8.03
CA GLN A 124 0.24 -17.31 9.14
C GLN A 124 -0.41 -18.65 9.50
N ASP A 125 0.40 -19.69 9.69
CA ASP A 125 -0.04 -21.01 10.18
C ASP A 125 0.35 -21.24 11.66
N ASP A 126 1.27 -20.44 12.21
CA ASP A 126 1.69 -20.49 13.62
C ASP A 126 0.72 -19.75 14.55
N LEU A 127 0.10 -20.49 15.49
CA LEU A 127 -0.92 -19.95 16.41
C LEU A 127 -0.39 -18.84 17.34
N ASN A 128 0.89 -18.90 17.73
CA ASN A 128 1.48 -17.90 18.61
C ASN A 128 1.71 -16.58 17.86
N ILE A 129 2.21 -16.65 16.62
CA ILE A 129 2.35 -15.46 15.78
C ILE A 129 0.98 -14.88 15.43
N GLN A 130 -0.01 -15.73 15.09
CA GLN A 130 -1.39 -15.27 14.86
C GLN A 130 -1.96 -14.52 16.06
N TYR A 131 -1.75 -15.01 17.29
CA TYR A 131 -2.22 -14.35 18.51
C TYR A 131 -1.60 -12.95 18.67
N LYS A 132 -0.27 -12.84 18.50
CA LYS A 132 0.42 -11.54 18.55
C LYS A 132 -0.10 -10.56 17.49
N ILE A 133 -0.31 -11.02 16.26
CA ILE A 133 -0.84 -10.20 15.16
C ILE A 133 -2.26 -9.72 15.48
N ASN A 134 -3.14 -10.60 15.96
CA ASN A 134 -4.51 -10.22 16.35
C ASN A 134 -4.55 -9.16 17.45
N ASN A 135 -3.69 -9.28 18.46
CA ASN A 135 -3.56 -8.28 19.51
C ASN A 135 -3.10 -6.93 18.93
N MET A 136 -2.13 -6.96 18.01
CA MET A 136 -1.66 -5.75 17.33
C MET A 136 -2.76 -5.13 16.48
N ILE A 137 -3.51 -5.91 15.70
CA ILE A 137 -4.66 -5.42 14.94
C ILE A 137 -5.67 -4.75 15.88
N THR A 138 -5.96 -5.35 17.03
CA THR A 138 -6.88 -4.78 18.01
C THR A 138 -6.36 -3.44 18.57
N GLU A 139 -5.06 -3.34 18.85
CA GLU A 139 -4.41 -2.10 19.28
C GLU A 139 -4.49 -1.02 18.19
N ILE A 140 -4.17 -1.36 16.93
CA ILE A 140 -4.20 -0.42 15.81
C ILE A 140 -5.63 0.03 15.47
N VAL A 141 -6.62 -0.88 15.53
CA VAL A 141 -8.04 -0.52 15.39
C VAL A 141 -8.47 0.43 16.50
N LYS A 142 -8.04 0.20 17.76
CA LYS A 142 -8.37 1.11 18.86
C LYS A 142 -7.85 2.53 18.60
N ILE A 143 -6.59 2.68 18.19
CA ILE A 143 -6.05 4.03 17.92
C ILE A 143 -6.69 4.67 16.69
N SER A 144 -7.16 3.89 15.70
CA SER A 144 -7.88 4.41 14.53
C SER A 144 -9.24 5.07 14.87
N ASN A 145 -9.74 4.86 16.10
CA ASN A 145 -11.01 5.40 16.58
C ASN A 145 -10.83 6.52 17.62
N LEU A 146 -9.60 6.99 17.83
CA LEU A 146 -9.35 8.16 18.67
C LEU A 146 -9.91 9.44 18.01
N ASP A 147 -10.15 10.46 18.82
CA ASP A 147 -10.52 11.78 18.35
C ASP A 147 -9.38 12.46 17.56
N ALA A 148 -9.71 13.49 16.79
CA ALA A 148 -8.78 14.21 15.92
C ALA A 148 -7.54 14.74 16.67
N VAL A 149 -7.72 15.29 17.87
CA VAL A 149 -6.63 15.88 18.66
C VAL A 149 -5.69 14.79 19.16
N SER A 150 -6.25 13.68 19.63
CA SER A 150 -5.47 12.52 20.08
C SER A 150 -4.71 11.86 18.92
N LEU A 151 -5.33 11.73 17.74
CA LEU A 151 -4.69 11.14 16.55
C LEU A 151 -3.42 11.89 16.14
N ILE A 152 -3.47 13.23 16.06
CA ILE A 152 -2.32 14.05 15.64
C ILE A 152 -1.17 13.96 16.65
N LYS A 153 -1.46 13.72 17.93
CA LYS A 153 -0.46 13.59 19.00
C LYS A 153 0.15 12.19 19.11
N LEU A 154 -0.31 11.21 18.33
CA LEU A 154 0.20 9.85 18.39
C LEU A 154 1.66 9.77 17.94
N ASP A 155 2.49 9.10 18.73
CA ASP A 155 3.78 8.63 18.27
C ASP A 155 3.62 7.36 17.43
N LEU A 156 3.39 7.55 16.13
CA LEU A 156 3.27 6.44 15.18
C LEU A 156 4.56 5.65 15.00
N VAL A 157 5.73 6.17 15.39
CA VAL A 157 7.01 5.46 15.24
C VAL A 157 7.03 4.22 16.14
N VAL A 158 6.49 4.31 17.35
CA VAL A 158 6.36 3.18 18.28
C VAL A 158 5.47 2.08 17.70
N TYR A 159 4.31 2.45 17.17
CA TYR A 159 3.39 1.49 16.54
C TYR A 159 4.01 0.84 15.31
N ARG A 160 4.61 1.63 14.42
CA ARG A 160 5.32 1.12 13.23
C ARG A 160 6.41 0.13 13.58
N SER A 161 7.18 0.41 14.63
CA SER A 161 8.27 -0.47 15.08
C SER A 161 7.72 -1.81 15.57
N LYS A 162 6.64 -1.81 16.36
CA LYS A 162 5.95 -3.03 16.82
C LYS A 162 5.36 -3.82 15.66
N VAL A 163 4.67 -3.15 14.73
CA VAL A 163 4.08 -3.78 13.53
C VAL A 163 5.19 -4.40 12.69
N ASN A 164 6.25 -3.64 12.39
CA ASN A 164 7.36 -4.12 11.57
C ASN A 164 8.02 -5.38 12.14
N ALA A 165 8.18 -5.49 13.47
CA ALA A 165 8.70 -6.70 14.09
C ALA A 165 7.85 -7.94 13.77
N LEU A 166 6.53 -7.82 13.83
CA LEU A 166 5.59 -8.91 13.48
C LEU A 166 5.60 -9.23 11.98
N LEU A 167 5.70 -8.20 11.13
CA LEU A 167 5.78 -8.39 9.68
C LEU A 167 7.06 -9.14 9.29
N LEU A 168 8.20 -8.81 9.92
CA LEU A 168 9.48 -9.49 9.72
C LEU A 168 9.46 -10.94 10.22
N GLU A 169 8.86 -11.20 11.38
CA GLU A 169 8.69 -12.56 11.92
C GLU A 169 7.86 -13.41 10.95
N THR A 170 6.74 -12.86 10.46
CA THR A 170 5.85 -13.52 9.49
C THR A 170 6.50 -13.72 8.13
N SER A 171 7.21 -12.71 7.61
CA SER A 171 7.99 -12.82 6.36
C SER A 171 8.98 -13.97 6.43
N LYS A 172 9.75 -14.05 7.52
CA LYS A 172 10.73 -15.12 7.70
C LYS A 172 10.06 -16.49 7.72
N PHE A 173 8.95 -16.64 8.44
CA PHE A 173 8.17 -17.88 8.49
C PHE A 173 7.74 -18.33 7.09
N ILE A 174 7.06 -17.45 6.35
CA ILE A 174 6.52 -17.75 5.01
C ILE A 174 7.65 -18.04 4.02
N ARG A 175 8.67 -17.19 3.96
CA ARG A 175 9.79 -17.37 3.03
C ARG A 175 10.52 -18.70 3.25
N ASN A 176 10.67 -19.14 4.50
CA ASN A 176 11.30 -20.42 4.81
C ASN A 176 10.48 -21.62 4.28
N LYS A 177 9.15 -21.55 4.34
CA LYS A 177 8.23 -22.57 3.77
C LYS A 177 8.47 -22.76 2.27
N TYR A 178 8.69 -21.67 1.53
CA TYR A 178 8.91 -21.70 0.08
C TYR A 178 10.35 -22.01 -0.34
N LYS A 179 11.35 -21.58 0.44
CA LYS A 179 12.77 -21.79 0.09
C LYS A 179 13.20 -23.25 0.10
N LYS A 180 12.63 -24.09 0.97
CA LYS A 180 12.97 -25.53 1.10
C LYS A 180 14.49 -25.80 1.10
N GLY A 181 15.27 -24.95 1.80
CA GLY A 181 16.73 -25.09 1.92
C GLY A 181 17.57 -24.58 0.74
N LYS A 182 16.97 -23.98 -0.30
CA LYS A 182 17.73 -23.39 -1.42
C LYS A 182 18.26 -22.00 -1.08
N SER A 183 19.50 -21.72 -1.49
CA SER A 183 20.16 -20.43 -1.30
C SER A 183 19.58 -19.34 -2.22
N SER A 184 19.72 -18.09 -1.77
CA SER A 184 19.35 -16.92 -2.57
C SER A 184 20.28 -16.78 -3.76
N ASN A 185 19.70 -16.54 -4.94
CA ASN A 185 20.44 -16.32 -6.18
C ASN A 185 20.62 -14.83 -6.52
N ILE A 186 20.21 -13.93 -5.62
CA ILE A 186 20.37 -12.49 -5.78
C ILE A 186 21.68 -12.04 -5.15
N ASN A 187 22.46 -11.27 -5.90
CA ASN A 187 23.68 -10.68 -5.39
C ASN A 187 23.35 -9.43 -4.57
N HIS A 188 23.35 -9.57 -3.24
CA HIS A 188 23.06 -8.50 -2.28
C HIS A 188 24.17 -7.43 -2.17
N LYS A 189 25.22 -7.46 -3.00
CA LYS A 189 26.32 -6.47 -2.97
C LYS A 189 25.95 -5.11 -3.60
N LYS A 190 24.85 -5.02 -4.35
CA LYS A 190 24.41 -3.76 -4.96
C LYS A 190 23.38 -3.06 -4.08
N LEU A 191 23.85 -2.27 -3.12
CA LEU A 191 23.00 -1.47 -2.25
C LEU A 191 23.05 0.01 -2.65
N ILE A 192 21.91 0.70 -2.63
CA ILE A 192 21.80 2.16 -2.68
C ILE A 192 21.04 2.60 -1.43
N ALA A 193 21.67 3.42 -0.58
CA ALA A 193 21.09 3.87 0.69
C ALA A 193 20.52 2.72 1.56
N GLY A 194 21.24 1.59 1.61
CA GLY A 194 20.82 0.39 2.36
C GLY A 194 19.75 -0.47 1.68
N ARG A 195 19.25 -0.07 0.50
CA ARG A 195 18.25 -0.82 -0.27
C ARG A 195 18.88 -1.61 -1.39
N LEU A 196 18.37 -2.80 -1.65
CA LEU A 196 18.80 -3.64 -2.76
C LEU A 196 18.46 -2.97 -4.09
N ASN A 197 19.49 -2.62 -4.88
CA ASN A 197 19.32 -1.96 -6.17
C ASN A 197 19.21 -3.00 -7.29
N LEU A 198 18.00 -3.13 -7.83
CA LEU A 198 17.64 -3.97 -8.97
C LEU A 198 17.02 -3.15 -10.12
N ILE A 199 17.30 -1.85 -10.17
CA ILE A 199 16.77 -0.97 -11.21
C ILE A 199 17.22 -1.47 -12.59
N GLY A 200 16.27 -1.71 -13.49
CA GLY A 200 16.52 -2.16 -14.85
C GLY A 200 17.14 -3.56 -14.98
N VAL A 201 17.22 -4.34 -13.88
CA VAL A 201 17.87 -5.64 -13.89
C VAL A 201 16.99 -6.70 -14.55
N ASP A 202 17.57 -7.49 -15.46
CA ASP A 202 16.95 -8.70 -15.99
C ASP A 202 17.02 -9.84 -14.96
N LEU A 203 15.86 -10.24 -14.44
CA LEU A 203 15.71 -11.32 -13.47
C LEU A 203 14.99 -12.55 -14.07
N LYS A 204 14.82 -12.61 -15.40
CA LYS A 204 14.13 -13.73 -16.10
C LYS A 204 14.72 -15.10 -15.77
N ASN A 205 16.02 -15.20 -15.53
CA ASN A 205 16.69 -16.47 -15.24
C ASN A 205 17.02 -16.68 -13.76
N LYS A 206 16.48 -15.83 -12.86
CA LYS A 206 16.71 -15.94 -11.42
C LYS A 206 15.54 -16.64 -10.75
N ARG A 207 15.87 -17.58 -9.86
CA ARG A 207 14.90 -18.14 -8.92
C ARG A 207 14.68 -17.12 -7.80
N LEU A 208 13.44 -16.67 -7.65
CA LEU A 208 13.05 -15.65 -6.67
C LEU A 208 12.11 -16.19 -5.58
N VAL A 209 11.60 -17.41 -5.72
CA VAL A 209 10.72 -18.06 -4.73
C VAL A 209 11.25 -17.93 -3.30
N GLY A 210 10.47 -17.28 -2.42
CA GLY A 210 10.82 -17.03 -1.02
C GLY A 210 11.92 -15.98 -0.78
N GLU A 211 12.29 -15.19 -1.78
CA GLU A 211 13.28 -14.12 -1.63
C GLU A 211 12.76 -12.95 -0.80
N ASN A 212 13.69 -12.28 -0.12
CA ASN A 212 13.40 -11.03 0.56
C ASN A 212 13.72 -9.87 -0.39
N LEU A 213 12.69 -9.23 -0.93
CA LEU A 213 12.80 -8.02 -1.73
C LEU A 213 12.20 -6.80 -0.99
N SER A 214 12.05 -6.89 0.34
CA SER A 214 11.57 -5.78 1.14
C SER A 214 12.47 -4.55 0.95
N GLY A 215 11.85 -3.42 0.64
CA GLY A 215 12.54 -2.15 0.36
C GLY A 215 13.39 -2.13 -0.91
N ALA A 216 13.38 -3.18 -1.74
CA ALA A 216 14.19 -3.24 -2.96
C ALA A 216 13.72 -2.20 -3.99
N LEU A 217 14.68 -1.65 -4.74
CA LEU A 217 14.42 -0.78 -5.89
C LEU A 217 14.34 -1.65 -7.15
N LEU A 218 13.13 -1.97 -7.61
CA LEU A 218 12.86 -2.82 -8.77
C LEU A 218 12.38 -2.00 -9.99
N ILE A 219 12.67 -0.70 -10.00
CA ILE A 219 12.21 0.22 -11.05
C ILE A 219 12.65 -0.31 -12.41
N ALA A 220 11.70 -0.52 -13.33
CA ALA A 220 11.94 -1.10 -14.65
C ALA A 220 12.68 -2.46 -14.67
N ALA A 221 12.68 -3.22 -13.56
CA ALA A 221 13.21 -4.58 -13.53
C ALA A 221 12.33 -5.55 -14.33
N ASP A 222 12.91 -6.63 -14.83
CA ASP A 222 12.20 -7.63 -15.63
C ASP A 222 11.96 -8.92 -14.83
N LEU A 223 10.70 -9.13 -14.45
CA LEU A 223 10.19 -10.29 -13.69
C LEU A 223 9.17 -11.09 -14.51
N LYS A 224 9.18 -10.96 -15.84
CA LYS A 224 8.20 -11.60 -16.73
C LYS A 224 8.18 -13.12 -16.53
N GLY A 225 6.98 -13.69 -16.38
CA GLY A 225 6.77 -15.13 -16.30
C GLY A 225 7.44 -15.80 -15.09
N ARG A 226 7.76 -15.06 -14.02
CA ARG A 226 8.44 -15.60 -12.84
C ARG A 226 7.47 -16.13 -11.81
N ASP A 227 7.84 -17.24 -11.19
CA ASP A 227 7.25 -17.70 -9.94
C ASP A 227 7.80 -16.84 -8.79
N LEU A 228 6.93 -16.01 -8.21
CA LEU A 228 7.22 -15.09 -7.11
C LEU A 228 6.54 -15.57 -5.81
N SER A 229 6.27 -16.88 -5.72
CA SER A 229 5.67 -17.48 -4.54
C SER A 229 6.49 -17.22 -3.28
N GLY A 230 5.82 -16.72 -2.24
CA GLY A 230 6.43 -16.37 -0.96
C GLY A 230 7.44 -15.23 -1.00
N VAL A 231 7.57 -14.49 -2.11
CA VAL A 231 8.44 -13.30 -2.16
C VAL A 231 7.88 -12.21 -1.28
N ASP A 232 8.75 -11.59 -0.48
CA ASP A 232 8.41 -10.42 0.33
C ASP A 232 8.65 -9.12 -0.45
N PHE A 233 7.56 -8.38 -0.70
CA PHE A 233 7.57 -7.09 -1.40
C PHE A 233 7.32 -5.90 -0.48
N LEU A 234 7.42 -6.05 0.86
CA LEU A 234 7.13 -4.98 1.81
C LEU A 234 7.96 -3.73 1.49
N GLY A 235 7.29 -2.66 1.07
CA GLY A 235 7.93 -1.38 0.72
C GLY A 235 8.84 -1.42 -0.51
N ALA A 236 8.78 -2.46 -1.34
CA ALA A 236 9.51 -2.52 -2.61
C ALA A 236 8.98 -1.49 -3.62
N ASP A 237 9.87 -0.87 -4.39
CA ASP A 237 9.50 0.06 -5.46
C ASP A 237 9.37 -0.68 -6.79
N LEU A 238 8.13 -0.92 -7.23
CA LEU A 238 7.80 -1.67 -8.46
C LEU A 238 7.47 -0.78 -9.67
N ARG A 239 7.84 0.51 -9.64
CA ARG A 239 7.52 1.41 -10.76
C ARG A 239 8.07 0.89 -12.08
N ASP A 240 7.20 0.72 -13.05
CA ASP A 240 7.51 0.20 -14.40
C ASP A 240 8.14 -1.22 -14.43
N THR A 241 8.16 -1.95 -13.31
CA THR A 241 8.58 -3.37 -13.27
C THR A 241 7.69 -4.21 -14.18
N ASP A 242 8.28 -5.12 -14.95
CA ASP A 242 7.57 -6.03 -15.83
C ASP A 242 7.21 -7.34 -15.11
N LEU A 243 5.94 -7.48 -14.74
CA LEU A 243 5.33 -8.63 -14.05
C LEU A 243 4.42 -9.45 -14.99
N ARG A 244 4.46 -9.23 -16.31
CA ARG A 244 3.63 -9.95 -17.28
C ARG A 244 3.78 -11.47 -17.15
N GLY A 245 2.67 -12.19 -17.01
CA GLY A 245 2.66 -13.65 -16.79
C GLY A 245 3.32 -14.14 -15.49
N ALA A 246 3.73 -13.26 -14.58
CA ALA A 246 4.31 -13.66 -13.31
C ALA A 246 3.25 -14.22 -12.34
N ASP A 247 3.65 -15.12 -11.45
CA ASP A 247 2.80 -15.65 -10.40
C ASP A 247 3.10 -14.96 -9.06
N LEU A 248 2.22 -14.03 -8.67
CA LEU A 248 2.28 -13.30 -7.40
C LEU A 248 1.27 -13.85 -6.38
N SER A 249 0.54 -14.91 -6.69
CA SER A 249 -0.64 -15.37 -5.94
C SER A 249 -0.38 -15.59 -4.44
N THR A 250 0.86 -15.98 -4.10
CA THR A 250 1.32 -16.22 -2.73
C THR A 250 2.50 -15.35 -2.32
N SER A 251 2.79 -14.28 -3.07
CA SER A 251 3.68 -13.21 -2.61
C SER A 251 3.06 -12.49 -1.42
N ILE A 252 3.89 -11.84 -0.62
CA ILE A 252 3.45 -11.19 0.62
C ILE A 252 3.83 -9.70 0.62
N TYR A 253 2.99 -8.92 1.28
CA TYR A 253 3.11 -7.48 1.48
C TYR A 253 3.13 -6.67 0.19
N LEU A 254 2.40 -7.17 -0.81
CA LEU A 254 2.10 -6.46 -2.04
C LEU A 254 0.88 -5.56 -1.85
N THR A 255 0.91 -4.38 -2.46
CA THR A 255 -0.14 -3.37 -2.36
C THR A 255 -0.73 -3.06 -3.74
N GLN A 256 -1.95 -2.51 -3.76
CA GLN A 256 -2.58 -2.08 -5.01
C GLN A 256 -1.75 -0.99 -5.70
N LEU A 257 -1.10 -0.12 -4.93
CA LEU A 257 -0.16 0.90 -5.44
C LEU A 257 0.99 0.31 -6.25
N GLN A 258 1.60 -0.75 -5.73
CA GLN A 258 2.71 -1.43 -6.41
C GLN A 258 2.25 -2.09 -7.72
N LEU A 259 1.02 -2.65 -7.75
CA LEU A 259 0.44 -3.18 -8.99
C LEU A 259 0.09 -2.08 -9.99
N ASN A 260 -0.54 -1.00 -9.53
CA ASN A 260 -0.97 0.10 -10.39
C ASN A 260 0.21 0.81 -11.07
N SER A 261 1.39 0.78 -10.43
CA SER A 261 2.62 1.37 -10.93
C SER A 261 3.50 0.43 -11.77
N SER A 262 3.17 -0.87 -11.83
CA SER A 262 3.89 -1.88 -12.61
C SER A 262 3.14 -2.26 -13.90
N LYS A 263 3.80 -3.09 -14.71
CA LYS A 263 3.29 -3.65 -15.96
C LYS A 263 2.94 -5.12 -15.72
N GLY A 264 1.74 -5.54 -16.06
CA GLY A 264 1.31 -6.93 -16.01
C GLY A 264 0.27 -7.15 -17.09
N ASP A 265 -0.26 -8.36 -17.15
CA ASP A 265 -1.20 -8.79 -18.19
C ASP A 265 -2.30 -9.70 -17.63
N ILE A 266 -3.11 -10.26 -18.53
CA ILE A 266 -4.17 -11.23 -18.21
C ILE A 266 -3.64 -12.51 -17.59
N ASN A 267 -2.36 -12.85 -17.85
CA ASN A 267 -1.69 -14.05 -17.37
C ASN A 267 -0.98 -13.82 -16.03
N THR A 268 -0.77 -12.57 -15.61
CA THR A 268 -0.25 -12.25 -14.29
C THR A 268 -1.25 -12.70 -13.22
N GLN A 269 -0.81 -13.61 -12.34
CA GLN A 269 -1.62 -14.12 -11.24
C GLN A 269 -1.40 -13.24 -10.01
N LEU A 270 -2.48 -12.90 -9.31
CA LEU A 270 -2.45 -11.93 -8.20
C LEU A 270 -2.95 -12.56 -6.89
N PRO A 271 -2.53 -12.04 -5.73
CA PRO A 271 -3.18 -12.33 -4.46
C PRO A 271 -4.67 -12.00 -4.51
N ILE A 272 -5.51 -12.80 -3.86
CA ILE A 272 -6.98 -12.61 -3.81
C ILE A 272 -7.41 -11.25 -3.22
N SER A 273 -6.54 -10.62 -2.45
CA SER A 273 -6.74 -9.32 -1.81
C SER A 273 -6.61 -8.14 -2.77
N LEU A 274 -6.01 -8.34 -3.94
CA LEU A 274 -5.65 -7.29 -4.88
C LEU A 274 -6.44 -7.41 -6.18
N SER A 275 -6.72 -6.26 -6.79
CA SER A 275 -7.42 -6.19 -8.06
C SER A 275 -6.43 -5.99 -9.20
N ARG A 276 -6.69 -6.65 -10.34
CA ARG A 276 -5.92 -6.42 -11.56
C ARG A 276 -6.08 -4.94 -11.99
N PRO A 277 -4.98 -4.20 -12.19
CA PRO A 277 -5.06 -2.85 -12.75
C PRO A 277 -5.74 -2.84 -14.12
N GLU A 278 -6.64 -1.88 -14.36
CA GLU A 278 -7.40 -1.78 -15.61
C GLU A 278 -6.50 -1.65 -16.85
N HIS A 279 -5.29 -1.12 -16.70
CA HIS A 279 -4.34 -0.93 -17.82
C HIS A 279 -3.51 -2.18 -18.16
N TRP A 280 -3.71 -3.29 -17.48
CA TRP A 280 -3.08 -4.58 -17.80
C TRP A 280 -3.88 -5.34 -18.87
N CYS A 281 -4.27 -4.64 -19.93
CA CYS A 281 -4.90 -5.22 -21.10
C CYS A 281 -3.79 -5.72 -22.04
N ASP A 282 -3.83 -7.01 -22.35
CA ASP A 282 -2.92 -7.82 -23.19
C ASP A 282 -1.79 -8.57 -22.47
#